data_AF-A0A962YB10-F1
#
_entry.id   AF-A0A962YB10-F1
#
_cell.length_a   1.000
_cell.length_b   1.000
_cell.length_c   1.000
_cell.angle_alpha   90.00
_cell.angle_beta   90.00
_cell.angle_gamma   90.00
#
_symmetry.space_group_name_H-M   'P 1'
#
loop_
_entity.id
_entity.type
_entity.pdbx_description
1 polymer ?
#
loop_
_entity_poly.entity_id
_entity_poly.type
_entity_poly.pdbx_seq_one_letter_code
_entity_poly.pdbx_strand_id
1 'polypeptide(L)'
;PWIGPEIQQLSDDLAGDRDALVAQLVHWVEPWLANVLAILGDVGLNTFKFGFALLTAFFLYRDGERLLVQARQVLMRFLGERSRVYLLAIADTTRAVLYGLVLTALAQGLLASLGYWAAGTGAPALLGLITAVFALIPFGTPLVWGAAGVWLILTGELIAGSGLLLWGAVVVSQIDNLVRPLVISSTARIPFLLVLFGVL
;
A
#
# COMPACT_ATOMS: atom_id res chain seq x y z
N PRO A 1 5.95 -17.04 -70.91
CA PRO A 1 5.79 -18.28 -70.11
C PRO A 1 6.92 -18.58 -69.09
N TRP A 2 7.91 -17.71 -68.87
CA TRP A 2 9.13 -18.10 -68.12
C TRP A 2 9.38 -17.42 -66.76
N ILE A 3 8.59 -16.44 -66.33
CA ILE A 3 8.82 -15.69 -65.06
C ILE A 3 7.75 -15.98 -63.98
N GLY A 4 6.73 -16.78 -64.32
CA GLY A 4 5.66 -17.16 -63.37
C GLY A 4 6.12 -17.96 -62.13
N PRO A 5 6.96 -19.02 -62.27
CA PRO A 5 7.21 -19.92 -61.15
C PRO A 5 8.15 -19.35 -60.08
N GLU A 6 9.10 -18.47 -60.44
CA GLU A 6 10.00 -17.83 -59.47
C GLU A 6 9.30 -16.79 -58.59
N ILE A 7 8.32 -16.07 -59.15
CA ILE A 7 7.50 -15.11 -58.38
C ILE A 7 6.52 -15.85 -57.46
N GLN A 8 6.01 -17.01 -57.89
CA GLN A 8 5.18 -17.89 -57.05
C GLN A 8 5.98 -18.45 -55.88
N GLN A 9 7.21 -18.93 -56.13
CA GLN A 9 8.09 -19.45 -55.07
C GLN A 9 8.53 -18.37 -54.08
N LEU A 10 8.85 -17.15 -54.57
CA LEU A 10 9.16 -16.03 -53.69
C LEU A 10 7.94 -15.61 -52.85
N SER A 11 6.72 -15.73 -53.39
CA SER A 11 5.49 -15.45 -52.64
C SER A 11 5.18 -16.53 -51.60
N ASP A 12 5.49 -17.79 -51.88
CA ASP A 12 5.28 -18.92 -50.98
C ASP A 12 6.32 -18.92 -49.84
N ASP A 13 7.57 -18.57 -50.11
CA ASP A 13 8.62 -18.39 -49.09
C ASP A 13 8.35 -17.18 -48.19
N LEU A 14 7.88 -16.05 -48.75
CA LEU A 14 7.50 -14.87 -47.98
C LEU A 14 6.18 -15.06 -47.21
N ALA A 15 5.25 -15.87 -47.72
CA ALA A 15 4.02 -16.23 -47.02
C ALA A 15 4.32 -17.14 -45.82
N GLY A 16 5.24 -18.10 -45.97
CA GLY A 16 5.71 -18.94 -44.86
C GLY A 16 6.42 -18.17 -43.75
N ASP A 17 7.22 -17.14 -44.11
CA ASP A 17 7.92 -16.29 -43.15
C ASP A 17 6.96 -15.30 -42.46
N ARG A 18 5.89 -14.86 -43.13
CA ARG A 18 4.88 -13.96 -42.55
C ARG A 18 4.09 -14.62 -41.44
N ASP A 19 3.72 -15.89 -41.59
CA ASP A 19 3.02 -16.64 -40.55
C ASP A 19 3.94 -16.94 -39.36
N ALA A 20 5.23 -17.19 -39.61
CA ALA A 20 6.24 -17.34 -38.56
C ALA A 20 6.52 -16.02 -37.81
N LEU A 21 6.60 -14.89 -38.52
CA LEU A 21 6.75 -13.55 -37.95
C LEU A 21 5.51 -13.14 -37.16
N VAL A 22 4.32 -13.45 -37.67
CA VAL A 22 3.04 -13.23 -36.95
C VAL A 22 3.00 -14.11 -35.69
N ALA A 23 3.38 -15.38 -35.78
CA ALA A 23 3.43 -16.26 -34.62
C ALA A 23 4.43 -15.79 -33.55
N GLN A 24 5.60 -15.29 -33.94
CA GLN A 24 6.59 -14.71 -33.01
C GLN A 24 6.10 -13.41 -32.37
N LEU A 25 5.45 -12.53 -33.16
CA LEU A 25 4.87 -11.28 -32.64
C LEU A 25 3.71 -11.57 -31.68
N VAL A 26 2.83 -12.50 -32.01
CA VAL A 26 1.71 -12.91 -31.16
C VAL A 26 2.25 -13.52 -29.86
N HIS A 27 3.28 -14.37 -29.91
CA HIS A 27 3.88 -14.96 -28.72
C HIS A 27 4.52 -13.94 -27.77
N TRP A 28 5.06 -12.82 -28.28
CA TRP A 28 5.63 -11.76 -27.46
C TRP A 28 4.57 -10.81 -26.88
N VAL A 29 3.45 -10.62 -27.60
CA VAL A 29 2.39 -9.68 -27.25
C VAL A 29 1.29 -10.33 -26.39
N GLU A 30 0.98 -11.62 -26.57
CA GLU A 30 -0.01 -12.36 -25.78
C GLU A 30 0.21 -12.23 -24.27
N PRO A 31 1.43 -12.46 -23.73
CA PRO A 31 1.68 -12.35 -22.30
C PRO A 31 1.45 -10.93 -21.80
N TRP A 32 1.82 -9.93 -22.61
CA TRP A 32 1.65 -8.52 -22.26
C TRP A 32 0.18 -8.12 -22.25
N LEU A 33 -0.60 -8.52 -23.27
CA LEU A 33 -2.05 -8.30 -23.34
C LEU A 33 -2.78 -9.00 -22.18
N ALA A 34 -2.41 -10.25 -21.87
CA ALA A 34 -2.99 -10.99 -20.75
C ALA A 34 -2.71 -10.29 -19.41
N ASN A 35 -1.48 -9.81 -19.20
CA ASN A 35 -1.12 -9.06 -17.99
C ASN A 35 -1.87 -7.72 -17.89
N VAL A 36 -1.99 -6.98 -19.00
CA VAL A 36 -2.72 -5.70 -19.02
C VAL A 36 -4.20 -5.91 -18.74
N LEU A 37 -4.83 -6.93 -19.34
CA LEU A 37 -6.23 -7.26 -19.07
C LEU A 37 -6.45 -7.72 -17.64
N ALA A 38 -5.53 -8.51 -17.07
CA ALA A 38 -5.59 -8.94 -15.67
C ALA A 38 -5.48 -7.73 -14.72
N ILE A 39 -4.52 -6.83 -14.94
CA ILE A 39 -4.37 -5.61 -14.14
C ILE A 39 -5.62 -4.73 -14.25
N LEU A 40 -6.18 -4.54 -15.45
CA LEU A 40 -7.40 -3.76 -15.64
C LEU A 40 -8.60 -4.36 -14.91
N GLY A 41 -8.75 -5.69 -14.95
CA GLY A 41 -9.77 -6.41 -14.20
C GLY A 41 -9.61 -6.24 -12.68
N ASP A 42 -8.38 -6.42 -12.18
CA ASP A 42 -8.05 -6.28 -10.77
C ASP A 42 -8.24 -4.85 -10.26
N VAL A 43 -7.83 -3.85 -11.04
CA VAL A 43 -8.01 -2.43 -10.71
C VAL A 43 -9.50 -2.08 -10.68
N GLY A 44 -10.29 -2.55 -11.65
CA GLY A 44 -11.74 -2.34 -11.67
C GLY A 44 -12.43 -2.93 -10.43
N LEU A 45 -12.11 -4.18 -10.10
CA LEU A 45 -12.65 -4.85 -8.92
C LEU A 45 -12.22 -4.16 -7.62
N ASN A 46 -10.95 -3.77 -7.50
CA ASN A 46 -10.43 -3.09 -6.31
C ASN A 46 -11.03 -1.69 -6.16
N THR A 47 -11.25 -0.96 -7.25
CA THR A 47 -11.93 0.34 -7.24
C THR A 47 -13.37 0.19 -6.75
N PHE A 48 -14.09 -0.82 -7.25
CA PHE A 48 -15.44 -1.12 -6.77
C PHE A 48 -15.46 -1.50 -5.28
N LYS A 49 -14.55 -2.38 -4.84
CA LYS A 49 -14.40 -2.74 -3.42
C LYS A 49 -14.11 -1.52 -2.55
N PHE A 50 -13.21 -0.64 -2.99
CA PHE A 50 -12.88 0.60 -2.29
C PHE A 50 -14.09 1.53 -2.19
N GLY A 51 -14.83 1.73 -3.28
CA GLY A 51 -16.07 2.52 -3.28
C GLY A 51 -17.14 1.93 -2.35
N PHE A 52 -17.32 0.61 -2.38
CA PHE A 52 -18.25 -0.08 -1.49
C PHE A 52 -17.82 0.01 -0.01
N ALA A 53 -16.51 -0.09 0.27
CA ALA A 53 -15.95 0.09 1.59
C ALA A 53 -16.16 1.51 2.11
N LEU A 54 -15.96 2.54 1.27
CA LEU A 54 -16.23 3.93 1.62
C LEU A 54 -17.72 4.16 1.92
N LEU A 55 -18.61 3.62 1.09
CA LEU A 55 -20.06 3.72 1.30
C LEU A 55 -20.46 3.02 2.61
N THR A 56 -19.93 1.82 2.86
CA THR A 56 -20.14 1.08 4.10
C THR A 56 -19.64 1.88 5.31
N ALA A 57 -18.42 2.42 5.23
CA ALA A 57 -17.85 3.26 6.28
C ALA A 57 -18.69 4.52 6.53
N PHE A 58 -19.21 5.16 5.46
CA PHE A 58 -20.10 6.31 5.56
C PHE A 58 -21.39 5.97 6.32
N PHE A 59 -22.08 4.88 5.95
CA PHE A 59 -23.28 4.45 6.66
C PHE A 59 -22.99 4.01 8.10
N LEU A 60 -21.86 3.32 8.32
CA LEU A 60 -21.43 2.93 9.66
C LEU A 60 -21.16 4.14 10.56
N TYR A 61 -20.57 5.20 10.01
CA TYR A 61 -20.28 6.44 10.74
C TYR A 61 -21.55 7.26 11.00
N ARG A 62 -22.46 7.30 10.03
CA ARG A 62 -23.74 8.02 10.11
C ARG A 62 -24.73 7.36 11.08
N ASP A 63 -24.91 6.05 10.99
CA ASP A 63 -25.92 5.29 11.72
C ASP A 63 -25.32 4.41 12.83
N GLY A 64 -24.06 4.65 13.20
CA GLY A 64 -23.27 3.81 14.10
C GLY A 64 -23.92 3.50 15.44
N GLU A 65 -24.55 4.49 16.09
CA GLU A 65 -25.26 4.28 17.36
C GLU A 65 -26.43 3.29 17.22
N ARG A 66 -27.21 3.42 16.13
CA ARG A 66 -28.34 2.50 15.86
C ARG A 66 -27.85 1.10 15.56
N LEU A 67 -26.79 0.99 14.76
CA LEU A 67 -26.14 -0.27 14.42
C LEU A 67 -25.53 -0.95 15.66
N LEU A 68 -24.92 -0.18 16.56
CA LEU A 68 -24.33 -0.70 17.80
C LEU A 68 -25.41 -1.26 18.74
N VAL A 69 -26.55 -0.57 18.88
CA VAL A 69 -27.68 -1.04 19.68
C VAL A 69 -28.25 -2.34 19.11
N GLN A 70 -28.46 -2.41 17.79
CA GLN A 70 -28.94 -3.62 17.11
C GLN A 70 -27.94 -4.78 17.24
N ALA A 71 -26.66 -4.54 16.99
CA ALA A 71 -25.60 -5.53 17.16
C ALA A 71 -25.55 -6.06 18.60
N ARG A 72 -25.68 -5.19 19.59
CA ARG A 72 -25.73 -5.58 21.01
C ARG A 72 -26.94 -6.44 21.32
N GLN A 73 -28.13 -6.10 20.80
CA GLN A 73 -29.34 -6.90 21.01
C GLN A 73 -29.22 -8.30 20.39
N VAL A 74 -28.68 -8.39 19.18
CA VAL A 74 -28.41 -9.67 18.51
C VAL A 74 -27.39 -10.48 19.32
N LEU A 75 -26.27 -9.88 19.70
CA LEU A 75 -25.20 -10.57 20.43
C LEU A 75 -25.66 -11.03 21.81
N MET A 76 -26.47 -10.23 22.52
CA MET A 76 -27.10 -10.63 23.79
C MET A 76 -28.03 -11.83 23.59
N ARG A 77 -28.77 -11.89 22.48
CA ARG A 77 -29.70 -13.00 22.19
C ARG A 77 -28.97 -14.32 21.89
N PHE A 78 -27.79 -14.27 21.28
CA PHE A 78 -27.00 -15.46 20.95
C PHE A 78 -25.99 -15.87 22.03
N LEU A 79 -25.34 -14.92 22.71
CA LEU A 79 -24.24 -15.18 23.67
C LEU A 79 -24.57 -14.82 25.13
N GLY A 80 -25.73 -14.23 25.41
CA GLY A 80 -26.13 -13.81 26.77
C GLY A 80 -25.14 -12.81 27.39
N GLU A 81 -24.84 -12.98 28.69
CA GLU A 81 -23.91 -12.15 29.46
C GLU A 81 -22.51 -12.02 28.83
N ARG A 82 -22.04 -13.04 28.09
CA ARG A 82 -20.71 -13.04 27.47
C ARG A 82 -20.57 -11.99 26.36
N SER A 83 -21.68 -11.57 25.76
CA SER A 83 -21.71 -10.55 24.71
C SER A 83 -21.04 -9.23 25.13
N ARG A 84 -21.15 -8.84 26.41
CA ARG A 84 -20.52 -7.62 26.94
C ARG A 84 -19.00 -7.70 26.89
N VAL A 85 -18.43 -8.86 27.18
CA VAL A 85 -16.97 -9.08 27.13
C VAL A 85 -16.46 -8.94 25.69
N TYR A 86 -17.18 -9.52 24.72
CA TYR A 86 -16.80 -9.40 23.30
C TYR A 86 -16.93 -7.97 22.77
N LEU A 87 -18.00 -7.24 23.11
CA LEU A 87 -18.16 -5.84 22.69
C LEU A 87 -17.05 -4.94 23.26
N LEU A 88 -16.66 -5.16 24.52
CA LEU A 88 -15.53 -4.46 25.12
C LEU A 88 -14.22 -4.81 24.42
N ALA A 89 -13.97 -6.09 24.16
CA ALA A 89 -12.76 -6.52 23.44
C ALA A 89 -12.67 -5.92 22.03
N ILE A 90 -13.78 -5.86 21.29
CA ILE A 90 -13.83 -5.21 19.96
C ILE A 90 -13.55 -3.71 20.08
N ALA A 91 -14.16 -3.03 21.07
CA ALA A 91 -13.93 -1.61 21.29
C ALA A 91 -12.46 -1.32 21.66
N ASP A 92 -11.88 -2.10 22.56
CA ASP A 92 -10.49 -1.96 23.00
C ASP A 92 -9.51 -2.23 21.85
N THR A 93 -9.77 -3.28 21.06
CA THR A 93 -8.96 -3.59 19.88
C THR A 93 -9.05 -2.48 18.83
N THR A 94 -10.25 -1.96 18.57
CA THR A 94 -10.45 -0.86 17.61
C THR A 94 -9.70 0.40 18.07
N ARG A 95 -9.81 0.76 19.36
CA ARG A 95 -9.07 1.89 19.94
C ARG A 95 -7.56 1.69 19.87
N ALA A 96 -7.07 0.49 20.20
CA ALA A 96 -5.65 0.16 20.11
C ALA A 96 -5.13 0.33 18.66
N VAL A 97 -5.87 -0.13 17.66
CA VAL A 97 -5.51 0.06 16.25
C VAL A 97 -5.50 1.54 15.86
N LEU A 98 -6.52 2.32 16.25
CA LEU A 98 -6.58 3.76 15.96
C LEU A 98 -5.42 4.52 16.62
N TYR A 99 -5.14 4.26 17.90
CA TYR A 99 -3.99 4.85 18.59
C TYR A 99 -2.67 4.43 17.97
N GLY A 100 -2.58 3.18 17.50
CA GLY A 100 -1.41 2.68 16.78
C GLY A 100 -1.15 3.45 15.50
N LEU A 101 -2.18 3.63 14.67
CA LEU A 101 -2.09 4.40 13.43
C LEU A 101 -1.64 5.84 13.68
N VAL A 102 -2.28 6.53 14.65
CA VAL A 102 -1.95 7.93 14.97
C VAL A 102 -0.53 8.06 15.52
N LEU A 103 -0.13 7.19 16.45
CA LEU A 103 1.21 7.23 17.03
C LEU A 103 2.29 6.94 15.99
N THR A 104 2.04 5.97 15.11
CA THR A 104 2.94 5.63 14.00
C THR A 104 3.09 6.80 13.04
N ALA A 105 1.97 7.43 12.64
CA ALA A 105 1.97 8.59 11.75
C ALA A 105 2.75 9.78 12.34
N LEU A 106 2.57 10.05 13.63
CA LEU A 106 3.33 11.09 14.33
C LEU A 106 4.83 10.76 14.38
N ALA A 107 5.19 9.52 14.73
CA ALA A 107 6.59 9.09 14.76
C ALA A 107 7.25 9.19 13.37
N GLN A 108 6.56 8.74 12.31
CA GLN A 108 7.03 8.84 10.93
C GLN A 108 7.18 10.31 10.50
N GLY A 109 6.19 11.15 10.78
CA GLY A 109 6.26 12.58 10.46
C GLY A 109 7.41 13.29 11.15
N LEU A 110 7.65 13.00 12.43
CA LEU A 110 8.77 13.57 13.18
C LEU A 110 10.13 13.08 12.64
N LEU A 111 10.28 11.78 12.43
CA LEU A 111 11.54 11.21 11.94
C LEU A 111 11.82 11.61 10.48
N ALA A 112 10.79 11.76 9.66
CA ALA A 112 10.90 12.33 8.32
C ALA A 112 11.28 13.82 8.37
N SER A 113 10.66 14.61 9.27
CA SER A 113 11.01 16.02 9.49
C SER A 113 12.49 16.21 9.81
N LEU A 114 13.05 15.34 10.67
CA LEU A 114 14.47 15.34 11.00
C LEU A 114 15.34 15.03 9.77
N GLY A 115 14.92 14.07 8.95
CA GLY A 115 15.58 13.78 7.68
C GLY A 115 15.55 14.98 6.71
N TYR A 116 14.40 15.62 6.56
CA TYR A 116 14.22 16.80 5.71
C TYR A 116 15.02 18.01 6.21
N TRP A 117 15.16 18.16 7.52
CA TRP A 117 15.96 19.21 8.15
C TRP A 117 17.46 18.97 7.91
N ALA A 118 17.93 17.74 8.12
CA ALA A 118 19.31 17.36 7.84
C ALA A 118 19.66 17.49 6.35
N ALA A 119 18.69 17.23 5.45
CA ALA A 119 18.83 17.40 4.01
C ALA A 119 18.72 18.86 3.54
N GLY A 120 18.56 19.85 4.43
CA GLY A 120 18.55 21.26 4.07
C GLY A 120 17.31 21.73 3.30
N THR A 121 16.21 20.98 3.34
CA THR A 121 14.97 21.37 2.63
C THR A 121 14.38 22.67 3.22
N GLY A 122 13.76 23.49 2.37
CA GLY A 122 13.26 24.81 2.78
C GLY A 122 12.11 24.80 3.79
N ALA A 123 11.34 23.71 3.89
CA ALA A 123 10.23 23.58 4.84
C ALA A 123 10.13 22.17 5.46
N PRO A 124 11.08 21.77 6.34
CA PRO A 124 11.15 20.41 6.87
C PRO A 124 9.92 19.97 7.66
N ALA A 125 9.39 20.88 8.49
CA ALA A 125 8.20 20.62 9.30
C ALA A 125 6.94 20.46 8.46
N LEU A 126 6.80 21.22 7.37
CA LEU A 126 5.66 21.11 6.46
C LEU A 126 5.71 19.77 5.71
N LEU A 127 6.88 19.40 5.18
CA LEU A 127 7.07 18.11 4.52
C LEU A 127 6.83 16.95 5.49
N GLY A 128 7.30 17.06 6.73
CA GLY A 128 7.04 16.05 7.75
C GLY A 128 5.57 15.92 8.15
N LEU A 129 4.82 17.03 8.18
CA LEU A 129 3.36 17.00 8.35
C LEU A 129 2.67 16.30 7.18
N ILE A 130 3.09 16.60 5.95
CA ILE A 130 2.59 15.90 4.75
C ILE A 130 2.90 14.40 4.88
N THR A 131 4.11 14.03 5.29
CA THR A 131 4.49 12.63 5.51
C THR A 131 3.66 11.98 6.61
N ALA A 132 3.34 12.68 7.70
CA ALA A 132 2.46 12.17 8.76
C ALA A 132 1.03 11.90 8.25
N VAL A 133 0.50 12.76 7.39
CA VAL A 133 -0.81 12.54 6.76
C VAL A 133 -0.76 11.35 5.81
N PHE A 134 0.29 11.26 5.00
CA PHE A 134 0.50 10.14 4.07
C PHE A 134 0.79 8.81 4.77
N ALA A 135 1.31 8.83 6.00
CA ALA A 135 1.51 7.64 6.84
C ALA A 135 0.22 6.91 7.19
N LEU A 136 -0.93 7.61 7.14
CA LEU A 136 -2.24 6.98 7.31
C LEU A 136 -2.62 6.12 6.10
N ILE A 137 -1.98 6.33 4.95
CA ILE A 137 -2.18 5.58 3.72
C ILE A 137 -1.07 4.53 3.63
N PRO A 138 -1.40 3.24 3.44
CA PRO A 138 -0.39 2.21 3.19
C PRO A 138 0.52 2.62 2.03
N PHE A 139 1.84 2.53 2.23
CA PHE A 139 2.86 2.94 1.27
C PHE A 139 2.88 4.44 0.91
N GLY A 140 2.15 5.30 1.62
CA GLY A 140 2.16 6.75 1.40
C GLY A 140 3.46 7.42 1.86
N THR A 141 4.03 6.99 2.99
CA THR A 141 5.26 7.57 3.56
C THR A 141 6.46 7.50 2.59
N PRO A 142 6.79 6.34 1.97
CA PRO A 142 7.86 6.25 0.96
C PRO A 142 7.70 7.16 -0.25
N LEU A 143 6.47 7.42 -0.68
CA LEU A 143 6.21 8.33 -1.80
C LEU A 143 6.69 9.75 -1.49
N VAL A 144 6.46 10.26 -0.27
CA VAL A 144 6.78 11.65 0.09
C VAL A 144 8.28 11.87 0.23
N TRP A 145 8.96 11.08 1.08
CA TRP A 145 10.42 11.23 1.25
C TRP A 145 11.20 10.75 0.03
N GLY A 146 10.70 9.76 -0.70
CA GLY A 146 11.27 9.30 -1.96
C GLY A 146 11.24 10.40 -3.01
N ALA A 147 10.09 11.02 -3.24
CA ALA A 147 9.96 12.14 -4.17
C ALA A 147 10.84 13.33 -3.76
N ALA A 148 10.88 13.67 -2.46
CA ALA A 148 11.73 14.75 -1.95
C ALA A 148 13.23 14.46 -2.14
N GLY A 149 13.67 13.22 -1.89
CA GLY A 149 15.06 12.80 -2.10
C GLY A 149 15.47 12.83 -3.57
N VAL A 150 14.59 12.33 -4.46
CA VAL A 150 14.80 12.41 -5.92
C VAL A 150 14.85 13.87 -6.38
N TRP A 151 13.98 14.73 -5.86
CA TRP A 151 13.99 16.16 -6.18
C TRP A 151 15.34 16.82 -5.83
N LEU A 152 15.86 16.57 -4.62
CA LEU A 152 17.16 17.10 -4.20
C LEU A 152 18.31 16.64 -5.11
N ILE A 153 18.29 15.38 -5.53
CA ILE A 153 19.26 14.82 -6.49
C ILE A 153 19.18 15.56 -7.83
N LEU A 154 17.96 15.79 -8.33
CA LEU A 154 17.74 16.50 -9.60
C LEU A 154 18.15 17.98 -9.53
N THR A 155 18.07 18.62 -8.36
CA THR A 155 18.54 19.99 -8.15
C THR A 155 20.04 20.11 -7.90
N GLY A 156 20.79 19.00 -7.93
CA GLY A 156 22.24 18.96 -7.80
C GLY A 156 22.76 18.63 -6.39
N GLU A 157 21.88 18.44 -5.41
CA GLU A 157 22.25 18.08 -4.04
C GLU A 157 22.29 16.56 -3.85
N LEU A 158 23.26 15.92 -4.49
CA LEU A 158 23.40 14.45 -4.48
C LEU A 158 23.56 13.87 -3.07
N ILE A 159 24.35 14.54 -2.21
CA ILE A 159 24.62 14.06 -0.83
C ILE A 159 23.37 14.17 0.04
N ALA A 160 22.69 15.31 0.00
CA ALA A 160 21.47 15.53 0.77
C ALA A 160 20.34 14.60 0.33
N GLY A 161 20.14 14.46 -0.99
CA GLY A 161 19.10 13.59 -1.55
C GLY A 161 19.36 12.11 -1.30
N SER A 162 20.59 11.61 -1.52
CA SER A 162 20.93 10.21 -1.23
C SER A 162 20.89 9.91 0.27
N GLY A 163 21.35 10.84 1.12
CA GLY A 163 21.25 10.73 2.57
C GLY A 163 19.80 10.66 3.06
N LEU A 164 18.90 11.48 2.47
CA LEU A 164 17.47 11.44 2.77
C LEU A 164 16.82 10.12 2.34
N LEU A 165 17.17 9.60 1.16
CA LEU A 165 16.67 8.30 0.68
C LEU A 165 17.13 7.16 1.59
N LEU A 166 18.40 7.17 2.02
CA LEU A 166 18.94 6.18 2.93
C LEU A 166 18.27 6.27 4.31
N TRP A 167 18.09 7.48 4.84
CA TRP A 167 17.39 7.72 6.10
C TRP A 167 15.93 7.26 6.05
N GLY A 168 15.22 7.58 4.97
CA GLY A 168 13.84 7.16 4.75
C GLY A 168 13.71 5.63 4.68
N ALA A 169 14.60 4.97 3.96
CA ALA A 169 14.61 3.52 3.82
C ALA A 169 14.96 2.81 5.14
N VAL A 170 15.99 3.27 5.86
CA VAL A 170 16.52 2.57 7.04
C VAL A 170 15.79 2.95 8.33
N VAL A 171 15.43 4.22 8.52
CA VAL A 171 14.85 4.70 9.77
C VAL A 171 13.34 4.82 9.67
N VAL A 172 12.85 5.56 8.67
CA VAL A 172 11.41 5.89 8.57
C VAL A 172 10.57 4.65 8.27
N SER A 173 11.07 3.75 7.42
CA SER A 173 10.36 2.52 7.04
C SER A 173 10.27 1.49 8.19
N GLN A 174 11.22 1.53 9.13
CA GLN A 174 11.24 0.59 10.27
C GLN A 174 10.23 0.95 11.36
N ILE A 175 9.73 2.18 11.37
CA ILE A 175 8.76 2.65 12.36
C ILE A 175 7.46 1.83 12.27
N ASP A 176 6.97 1.56 11.05
CA ASP A 176 5.75 0.76 10.84
C ASP A 176 5.90 -0.66 11.39
N ASN A 177 7.13 -1.20 11.31
CA ASN A 177 7.48 -2.54 11.78
C ASN A 177 7.64 -2.62 13.30
N LEU A 178 7.98 -1.51 13.97
CA LEU A 178 8.17 -1.45 15.42
C LEU A 178 6.91 -1.03 16.17
N VAL A 179 6.19 0.00 15.67
CA VAL A 179 5.08 0.61 16.39
C VAL A 179 3.84 -0.28 16.38
N ARG A 180 3.56 -1.00 15.28
CA ARG A 180 2.43 -1.94 15.23
C ARG A 180 2.52 -3.02 16.32
N PRO A 181 3.63 -3.78 16.46
CA PRO A 181 3.78 -4.74 17.56
C PRO A 181 3.68 -4.09 18.94
N LEU A 182 4.31 -2.93 19.14
CA LEU A 182 4.37 -2.26 20.44
C LEU A 182 2.98 -1.80 20.90
N VAL A 183 2.15 -1.29 19.97
CA VAL A 183 0.81 -0.83 20.29
C VAL A 183 -0.19 -1.98 20.42
N ILE A 184 -0.05 -3.04 19.61
CA ILE A 184 -0.92 -4.22 19.68
C ILE A 184 -0.60 -5.09 20.91
N SER A 185 0.68 -5.20 21.28
CA SER A 185 1.13 -5.95 22.48
C SER A 185 0.71 -5.30 23.80
N SER A 186 0.22 -4.05 23.78
CA SER A 186 -0.36 -3.42 24.97
C SER A 186 -1.67 -4.10 25.43
N THR A 187 -2.42 -4.71 24.52
CA THR A 187 -3.71 -5.36 24.84
C THR A 187 -3.56 -6.85 25.15
N ALA A 188 -2.50 -7.51 24.64
CA ALA A 188 -2.20 -8.90 24.94
C ALA A 188 -0.80 -8.97 25.55
N ARG A 189 -0.70 -9.34 26.84
CA ARG A 189 0.55 -9.58 27.58
C ARG A 189 1.37 -10.72 26.95
N ILE A 190 1.89 -10.52 25.76
CA ILE A 190 2.82 -11.43 25.10
C ILE A 190 4.18 -10.74 25.19
N PRO A 191 5.14 -11.32 25.92
CA PRO A 191 6.47 -10.75 26.09
C PRO A 191 7.07 -10.36 24.73
N PHE A 192 7.54 -9.12 24.62
CA PHE A 192 8.19 -8.56 23.42
C PHE A 192 9.21 -9.51 22.77
N LEU A 193 9.93 -10.29 23.60
CA LEU A 193 10.87 -11.30 23.15
C LEU A 193 10.24 -12.38 22.26
N LEU A 194 9.03 -12.87 22.58
CA LEU A 194 8.35 -13.90 21.79
C LEU A 194 7.93 -13.41 20.40
N VAL A 195 7.56 -12.14 20.29
CA VAL A 195 7.19 -11.52 19.00
C VAL A 195 8.43 -11.31 18.13
N LEU A 196 9.56 -10.89 18.72
CA LEU A 196 10.83 -10.73 18.01
C LEU A 196 11.35 -12.05 17.43
N PHE A 197 11.29 -13.14 18.20
CA PHE A 197 11.71 -14.47 17.74
C PHE A 197 10.77 -15.12 16.73
N GLY A 198 9.52 -14.70 16.64
CA GLY A 198 8.57 -15.22 15.64
C GLY A 198 8.66 -14.53 14.27
N VAL A 199 9.29 -13.35 14.19
CA VAL A 199 9.46 -12.57 12.96
C VAL A 199 10.81 -12.86 12.26
N LEU A 200 11.78 -13.41 12.99
CA LEU A 200 13.06 -13.92 12.48
C LEU A 200 12.93 -15.35 11.97
#